data_AF-A0A962NDF4-F1
#
_entry.id   AF-A0A962NDF4-F1
#
_cell.length_a   1.000
_cell.length_b   1.000
_cell.length_c   1.000
_cell.angle_alpha   90.00
_cell.angle_beta   90.00
_cell.angle_gamma   90.00
#
_symmetry.space_group_name_H-M   'P 1'
#
loop_
_entity.id
_entity.type
_entity.pdbx_description
1 polymer ?
#
loop_
_entity_poly.entity_id
_entity_poly.type
_entity_poly.pdbx_seq_one_letter_code
_entity_poly.pdbx_strand_id
1 'polypeptide(L)' 'MRCLPWIRAVGLILLTGLPPAALAQVLFDTPRTFLLERSCPAHVSIRKQTGTETLTPGQPFTALGENRADNPTHVLLAL' A
#
# COMPACT_ATOMS: atom_id res chain seq x y z
N MET A 1 24.36 -22.58 47.55
CA MET A 1 25.35 -23.46 46.89
C MET A 1 24.82 -23.84 45.51
N ARG A 2 25.57 -23.52 44.43
CA ARG A 2 25.75 -24.30 43.18
C ARG A 2 24.48 -24.71 42.36
N CYS A 3 24.33 -24.56 41.05
CA CYS A 3 25.24 -24.45 39.90
C CYS A 3 24.48 -23.91 38.66
N LEU A 4 25.16 -23.15 37.79
CA LEU A 4 24.86 -23.02 36.35
C LEU A 4 25.13 -24.37 35.66
N PRO A 5 24.34 -24.85 34.67
CA PRO A 5 24.97 -25.12 33.35
C PRO A 5 23.99 -25.30 32.17
N TRP A 6 23.76 -24.34 31.28
CA TRP A 6 23.11 -24.66 29.98
C TRP A 6 23.17 -23.53 28.94
N ILE A 7 24.36 -22.96 28.74
CA ILE A 7 24.69 -22.29 27.47
C ILE A 7 24.97 -23.38 26.43
N ARG A 8 23.94 -24.02 25.86
CA ARG A 8 24.05 -24.88 24.66
C ARG A 8 22.71 -24.99 23.93
N ALA A 9 22.25 -23.90 23.32
CA ALA A 9 21.28 -23.97 22.23
C ALA A 9 21.35 -22.66 21.41
N VAL A 10 22.56 -22.23 21.06
CA VAL A 10 22.73 -21.20 20.04
C VAL A 10 22.59 -21.88 18.69
N GLY A 11 21.56 -21.51 17.95
CA GLY A 11 21.50 -21.68 16.51
C GLY A 11 20.58 -22.78 16.01
N LEU A 12 19.25 -22.53 16.01
CA LEU A 12 18.38 -23.01 14.93
C LEU A 12 16.98 -22.39 14.92
N ILE A 13 16.80 -21.07 15.02
CA ILE A 13 15.48 -20.46 14.73
C ILE A 13 15.68 -19.11 14.06
N LEU A 14 15.89 -19.09 12.75
CA LEU A 14 15.85 -17.84 11.97
C LEU A 14 15.28 -18.02 10.56
N LEU A 15 14.30 -18.92 10.40
CA LEU A 15 13.67 -19.19 9.09
C LEU A 15 12.13 -19.20 9.11
N THR A 16 11.46 -18.93 10.24
CA THR A 16 9.99 -19.02 10.36
C THR A 16 9.25 -17.68 10.29
N GLY A 17 9.93 -16.58 9.93
CA GLY A 17 9.41 -15.23 10.17
C GLY A 17 9.39 -14.30 8.98
N LEU A 18 9.32 -14.79 7.73
CA LEU A 18 9.05 -13.88 6.60
C LEU A 18 7.59 -13.41 6.72
N PRO A 19 7.33 -12.13 7.02
CA PRO A 19 5.96 -11.65 7.07
C PRO A 19 5.34 -11.79 5.68
N PRO A 20 4.02 -12.09 5.59
CA PRO A 20 3.34 -12.12 4.31
C PRO A 20 3.55 -10.78 3.59
N ALA A 21 3.76 -10.82 2.28
CA ALA A 21 3.98 -9.63 1.47
C ALA A 21 2.87 -8.61 1.75
N ALA A 22 3.22 -7.51 2.42
CA ALA A 22 2.28 -6.46 2.72
C ALA A 22 1.86 -5.82 1.38
N LEU A 23 0.56 -5.85 1.08
CA LEU A 23 0.02 -5.14 -0.06
C LEU A 23 0.24 -3.64 0.14
N ALA A 24 0.74 -2.98 -0.91
CA ALA A 24 0.98 -1.54 -0.92
C ALA A 24 -0.31 -0.70 -1.02
N GLN A 25 -1.44 -1.35 -1.25
CA GLN A 25 -2.75 -0.73 -1.39
C GLN A 25 -3.79 -1.43 -0.52
N VAL A 26 -4.80 -0.67 -0.11
CA VAL A 26 -6.00 -1.16 0.57
C VAL A 26 -7.18 -0.84 -0.33
N LEU A 27 -7.98 -1.86 -0.64
CA LEU A 27 -9.22 -1.69 -1.41
C LEU A 27 -10.35 -1.29 -0.48
N PHE A 28 -11.26 -0.46 -0.97
CA PHE A 28 -12.47 -0.15 -0.24
C PHE A 28 -13.47 -1.31 -0.36
N ASP A 29 -14.23 -1.58 0.71
CA ASP A 29 -15.30 -2.59 0.69
C ASP A 29 -16.38 -2.25 -0.35
N THR A 30 -16.59 -0.95 -0.57
CA THR A 30 -17.46 -0.40 -1.63
C THR A 30 -16.73 0.74 -2.34
N PRO A 31 -16.82 0.84 -3.69
CA PRO A 31 -16.25 1.97 -4.42
C PRO A 31 -16.77 3.31 -3.90
N ARG A 32 -15.88 4.30 -3.82
CA ARG A 32 -16.18 5.64 -3.30
C ARG A 32 -16.16 6.65 -4.43
N THR A 33 -16.99 7.68 -4.35
CA THR A 33 -16.88 8.83 -5.26
C THR A 33 -15.78 9.76 -4.77
N PHE A 34 -14.85 10.09 -5.65
CA PHE A 34 -13.77 11.05 -5.43
C PHE A 34 -13.99 12.27 -6.33
N LEU A 35 -14.06 13.46 -5.73
CA LEU A 35 -14.13 14.72 -6.48
C LEU A 35 -12.73 15.31 -6.59
N LEU A 36 -12.31 15.55 -7.83
CA LEU A 36 -11.00 16.14 -8.07
C LEU A 36 -11.10 17.67 -8.00
N GLU A 37 -10.36 18.28 -7.07
CA GLU A 37 -10.35 19.74 -6.91
C GLU A 37 -9.40 20.46 -7.90
N ARG A 38 -8.37 19.77 -8.37
CA ARG A 38 -7.33 20.34 -9.24
C ARG A 38 -6.90 19.34 -10.30
N SER A 39 -6.50 19.85 -11.46
CA SER A 39 -6.06 18.98 -12.54
C SER A 39 -4.80 18.24 -12.12
N CYS A 40 -4.76 16.93 -12.36
CA CYS A 40 -3.62 16.10 -12.05
C CYS A 40 -3.44 14.99 -13.08
N PRO A 41 -2.19 14.53 -13.31
CA PRO A 41 -1.95 13.34 -14.10
C PRO A 41 -2.29 12.09 -13.30
N ALA A 42 -3.18 11.25 -13.83
CA ALA A 42 -3.35 9.87 -13.41
C ALA A 42 -2.37 8.99 -14.18
N HIS A 43 -1.77 8.00 -13.52
CA HIS A 43 -0.83 7.07 -14.14
C HIS A 43 -1.23 5.63 -13.84
N VAL A 44 -1.09 4.75 -14.84
CA VAL A 44 -1.18 3.29 -14.63
C VAL A 44 -0.01 2.80 -13.76
N SER A 45 1.16 3.43 -13.87
CA SER A 45 2.30 3.19 -12.99
C SER A 45 2.96 4.49 -12.61
N ILE A 46 2.83 4.90 -11.33
CA ILE A 46 3.48 6.10 -10.80
C ILE A 46 5.00 5.99 -10.92
N ARG A 47 5.57 4.81 -10.65
CA ARG A 47 7.02 4.57 -10.73
C ARG A 47 7.57 4.73 -12.13
N LYS A 48 6.83 4.28 -13.16
CA LYS A 48 7.28 4.35 -14.56
C LYS A 48 6.74 5.58 -15.30
N GLN A 49 5.78 6.30 -14.70
CA GLN A 49 5.05 7.42 -15.29
C GLN A 49 4.44 7.07 -16.67
N THR A 50 3.85 5.88 -16.78
CA THR A 50 3.25 5.36 -18.02
C THR A 50 1.73 5.40 -17.98
N GLY A 51 1.11 5.46 -19.17
CA GLY A 51 -0.36 5.46 -19.30
C GLY A 51 -0.94 6.69 -18.61
N THR A 52 -0.39 7.86 -18.94
CA THR A 52 -0.75 9.12 -18.30
C THR A 52 -2.04 9.67 -18.89
N GLU A 53 -3.02 9.94 -18.05
CA GLU A 53 -4.26 10.62 -18.41
C GLU A 53 -4.39 11.89 -17.56
N THR A 54 -4.79 13.01 -18.17
CA THR A 54 -5.00 14.25 -17.43
C THR A 54 -6.44 14.31 -16.94
N LEU A 55 -6.62 14.33 -15.63
CA LEU A 55 -7.94 14.41 -15.03
C LEU A 55 -8.43 15.87 -14.95
N THR A 56 -9.72 16.07 -15.17
CA THR A 56 -10.36 17.39 -15.16
C THR A 56 -10.96 17.69 -13.78
N PRO A 57 -10.72 18.88 -13.21
CA PRO A 57 -11.35 19.32 -11.96
C PRO A 57 -12.88 19.30 -12.04
N GLY A 58 -13.53 19.06 -10.89
CA GLY A 58 -14.99 19.07 -10.76
C GLY A 58 -15.68 17.82 -11.31
N GLN A 59 -14.94 16.94 -12.01
CA GLN A 59 -15.46 15.65 -12.45
C GLN A 59 -15.43 14.64 -11.29
N PRO A 60 -16.54 13.90 -11.03
CA PRO A 60 -16.52 12.78 -10.11
C PRO A 60 -15.84 11.57 -10.74
N PHE A 61 -14.99 10.91 -9.96
CA PHE A 61 -14.34 9.65 -10.32
C PHE A 61 -14.70 8.55 -9.33
N THR A 62 -14.69 7.31 -9.80
CA THR A 62 -14.90 6.14 -8.94
C THR A 62 -13.55 5.68 -8.40
N ALA A 63 -13.37 5.75 -7.09
CA ALA A 63 -12.20 5.29 -6.38
C ALA A 63 -12.43 3.86 -5.83
N LEU A 64 -11.47 2.97 -6.08
CA LEU A 64 -11.52 1.57 -5.69
C LEU A 64 -10.68 1.27 -4.43
N GLY A 65 -9.73 2.14 -4.11
CA GLY A 65 -8.84 1.97 -2.97
C GLY A 65 -7.79 3.07 -2.90
N GLU A 66 -6.86 2.91 -1.97
CA GLU A 66 -5.81 3.88 -1.70
C GLU A 66 -4.50 3.18 -1.31
N ASN A 67 -3.40 3.93 -1.33
CA ASN A 67 -2.13 3.39 -0.85
C ASN A 67 -2.18 3.13 0.66
N ARG A 68 -1.57 2.04 1.12
CA ARG A 68 -1.49 1.69 2.54
C ARG A 68 -0.50 2.62 3.24
N ALA A 69 -0.98 3.67 3.89
CA ALA A 69 -0.20 4.59 4.70
C ALA A 69 -1.06 5.18 5.82
N ASP A 70 -0.43 5.68 6.89
CA ASP A 70 -1.16 6.36 7.98
C ASP A 70 -1.87 7.64 7.51
N ASN A 71 -1.40 8.22 6.39
CA ASN A 71 -2.06 9.29 5.67
C ASN A 71 -1.96 9.00 4.15
N PRO A 72 -2.96 8.33 3.55
CA PRO A 72 -2.93 7.95 2.15
C PRO A 72 -2.91 9.20 1.25
N THR A 73 -2.08 9.16 0.21
CA THR A 73 -1.86 10.28 -0.72
C THR A 73 -2.20 9.92 -2.17
N HIS A 74 -2.46 8.64 -2.44
CA HIS A 74 -2.77 8.14 -3.77
C HIS A 74 -4.04 7.33 -3.73
N VAL A 75 -4.88 7.55 -4.72
CA VAL A 75 -6.15 6.85 -4.90
C VAL A 75 -6.08 6.03 -6.18
N LEU A 76 -6.64 4.81 -6.14
CA LEU A 76 -6.84 3.98 -7.31
C LEU A 76 -8.19 4.32 -7.93
N LEU A 77 -8.20 4.84 -9.15
CA LEU A 77 -9.42 5.21 -9.88
C LEU A 77 -9.81 4.13 -10.90
N ALA A 78 -11.11 4.00 -11.16
CA ALA A 78 -11.65 3.31 -12.33
C ALA A 78 -11.88 4.35 -13.44
N LEU A 79 -10.95 4.39 -14.41
CA LEU A 79 -10.98 5.24 -15.60
C LEU A 79 -11.45 4.43 -16.82
#